data_AF-A0A2H6EES9-F1
#
_entry.id   AF-A0A2H6EES9-F1
#
_cell.length_a   1.000
_cell.length_b   1.000
_cell.length_c   1.000
_cell.angle_alpha   90.00
_cell.angle_beta   90.00
_cell.angle_gamma   90.00
#
_symmetry.space_group_name_H-M   'P 1'
#
loop_
_entity.id
_entity.type
_entity.pdbx_description
1 polymer ?
#
loop_
_entity_poly.entity_id
_entity_poly.type
_entity_poly.pdbx_seq_one_letter_code
_entity_poly.pdbx_strand_id
1 'polypeptide(L)' 'MGKKVEVAGIMGPIWFMGWLFTLGFLKVTFFKGLLAIFIWPYYIGEFVAHAVK' A
#
# COMPACT_ATOMS: atom_id res chain seq x y z
N MET A 1 18.92 -19.84 -19.77
CA MET A 1 19.62 -18.83 -18.94
C MET A 1 18.55 -18.06 -18.15
N GLY A 2 18.30 -18.45 -16.89
CA GLY A 2 17.23 -17.87 -16.08
C GLY A 2 17.65 -16.51 -15.55
N LYS A 3 16.93 -15.45 -15.93
CA LYS A 3 17.18 -14.10 -15.43
C LYS A 3 16.82 -14.07 -13.94
N LYS A 4 17.83 -13.99 -13.05
CA LYS A 4 17.59 -13.71 -11.63
C LYS A 4 16.96 -12.33 -11.54
N VAL A 5 15.67 -12.27 -11.21
CA VAL A 5 15.02 -11.00 -10.90
C VAL A 5 15.40 -10.67 -9.46
N GLU A 6 16.41 -9.82 -9.28
CA GLU A 6 16.76 -9.28 -7.97
C GLU A 6 15.71 -8.24 -7.56
N VAL A 7 14.68 -8.69 -6.84
CA VAL A 7 13.70 -7.80 -6.19
C VAL A 7 14.25 -7.38 -4.83
N ALA A 8 15.27 -6.52 -4.82
CA ALA A 8 15.65 -5.76 -3.64
C ALA A 8 15.13 -4.32 -3.76
N GLY A 9 13.84 -4.16 -4.08
CA GLY A 9 13.20 -2.86 -4.24
C GLY A 9 12.71 -2.31 -2.90
N ILE A 10 13.22 -1.15 -2.49
CA ILE A 10 12.76 -0.40 -1.29
C ILE A 10 11.30 0.07 -1.39
N MET A 11 10.70 0.02 -2.58
CA MET A 11 9.34 0.48 -2.85
C MET A 11 8.29 -0.24 -2.00
N GLY A 12 8.42 -1.57 -1.85
CA GLY A 12 7.49 -2.38 -1.04
C GLY A 12 7.49 -1.99 0.44
N PRO A 13 8.67 -1.94 1.09
CA PRO A 13 8.81 -1.46 2.46
C PRO A 13 8.31 -0.02 2.66
N ILE A 14 8.64 0.91 1.76
CA ILE A 14 8.18 2.31 1.84
C ILE A 14 6.65 2.38 1.77
N TRP A 15 6.06 1.63 0.84
CA TRP A 15 4.60 1.54 0.72
C TRP A 15 3.96 1.03 2.01
N PHE A 16 4.48 -0.07 2.56
CA PHE A 16 3.96 -0.64 3.80
C PHE A 16 4.14 0.28 5.01
N MET A 17 5.29 0.95 5.14
CA MET A 17 5.54 1.94 6.19
C MET A 17 4.57 3.12 6.13
N GLY A 18 4.27 3.63 4.93
CA GLY A 18 3.27 4.70 4.75
C GLY A 18 1.88 4.29 5.23
N TRP A 19 1.47 3.05 4.98
CA TRP A 19 0.20 2.54 5.48
C TRP A 19 0.17 2.40 6.99
N LEU A 20 1.19 1.80 7.61
CA LEU A 20 1.26 1.67 9.06
C LEU A 20 1.26 3.03 9.77
N PHE A 21 1.97 4.01 9.24
CA PHE A 21 1.96 5.37 9.74
C PHE A 21 0.53 5.96 9.72
N THR A 22 -0.18 5.81 8.60
CA THR A 22 -1.54 6.35 8.43
C THR A 22 -2.54 5.69 9.40
N LEU A 23 -2.41 4.38 9.63
CA LEU A 23 -3.25 3.65 10.60
C LEU A 23 -3.01 4.12 12.03
N GLY A 24 -1.74 4.31 12.42
CA GLY A 24 -1.37 4.86 13.72
C GLY A 24 -1.87 6.30 13.91
N PHE A 25 -1.74 7.12 12.86
CA PHE A 25 -2.22 8.50 12.84
C PHE A 25 -3.75 8.59 13.04
N LEU A 26 -4.52 7.75 12.36
CA LEU A 26 -5.98 7.71 12.45
C LEU A 26 -6.52 6.99 13.69
N LYS A 27 -5.65 6.34 14.48
CA LYS A 27 -6.01 5.55 15.67
C LYS A 27 -7.13 4.54 15.38
N VAL A 28 -7.05 3.85 14.24
CA VAL A 28 -8.04 2.84 13.85
C VAL A 28 -7.90 1.60 14.72
N THR A 29 -9.02 0.97 15.09
CA THR A 29 -9.00 -0.32 15.78
C THR A 29 -8.31 -1.38 14.92
N PHE A 30 -7.60 -2.32 15.55
CA PHE A 30 -6.72 -3.29 14.89
C PHE A 30 -7.35 -3.95 13.65
N PHE A 31 -8.54 -4.52 13.77
CA PHE A 31 -9.24 -5.17 12.65
C PHE A 31 -9.64 -4.20 11.53
N LYS A 32 -10.05 -2.98 11.89
CA LYS A 32 -10.39 -1.94 10.91
C LYS A 32 -9.13 -1.46 10.18
N GLY A 33 -7.99 -1.39 10.87
CA GLY A 33 -6.70 -1.07 10.26
C GLY A 33 -6.18 -2.18 9.34
N LEU A 34 -6.36 -3.45 9.71
CA LEU A 34 -6.00 -4.57 8.86
C LEU A 34 -6.78 -4.57 7.54
N LEU A 35 -8.10 -4.34 7.60
CA LEU A 35 -8.92 -4.21 6.40
C LEU A 35 -8.51 -2.99 5.56
N ALA A 36 -8.18 -1.87 6.21
CA ALA A 36 -7.76 -0.67 5.51
C ALA A 36 -6.46 -0.87 4.69
N ILE A 37 -5.51 -1.70 5.14
CA ILE A 37 -4.29 -2.02 4.35
C ILE A 37 -4.62 -2.65 2.99
N PHE A 38 -5.64 -3.50 2.92
CA PHE A 38 -6.06 -4.13 1.67
C PHE A 38 -6.96 -3.24 0.82
N ILE A 39 -7.83 -2.47 1.47
CA ILE A 39 -8.87 -1.66 0.81
C ILE A 39 -8.28 -0.36 0.22
N TRP A 40 -7.33 0.29 0.88
CA TRP A 40 -6.79 1.57 0.40
C TRP A 40 -6.09 1.52 -0.95
N PRO A 41 -5.22 0.53 -1.25
CA PRO A 41 -4.57 0.42 -2.55
C PRO A 41 -5.58 0.36 -3.71
N TYR A 42 -6.74 -0.26 -3.48
CA TYR A 42 -7.83 -0.29 -4.45
C TYR A 42 -8.38 1.11 -4.74
N TYR A 43 -8.71 1.88 -3.70
CA TYR A 43 -9.22 3.25 -3.86
C TYR A 43 -8.18 4.20 -4.47
N ILE A 44 -6.89 4.05 -4.15
CA ILE A 44 -5.83 4.83 -4.82
C ILE A 44 -5.75 4.45 -6.29
N GLY A 45 -5.80 3.16 -6.62
CA GLY A 45 -5.77 2.69 -8.00
C GLY A 45 -6.96 3.21 -8.81
N GLU A 46 -8.16 3.17 -8.23
CA GLU A 46 -9.37 3.72 -8.84
C GLU A 46 -9.25 5.24 -9.04
N PHE A 47 -8.87 5.99 -8.02
CA PHE A 47 -8.63 7.43 -8.13
C PHE A 47 -7.60 7.77 -9.21
N VAL A 48 -6.45 7.09 -9.22
CA VAL A 48 -5.39 7.31 -10.23
C VAL A 48 -5.88 6.94 -11.63
N ALA A 49 -6.62 5.84 -11.79
CA ALA A 49 -7.17 5.44 -13.08
C ALA A 49 -8.17 6.47 -13.63
N HIS A 50 -8.95 7.12 -12.77
CA HIS A 50 -9.83 8.21 -13.16
C HIS A 50 -9.07 9.53 -13.41
N ALA A 51 -8.01 9.81 -12.65
CA ALA A 51 -7.22 11.04 -12.78
C ALA A 51 -6.33 11.09 -14.04
N VAL A 52 -6.01 9.93 -14.62
CA VAL A 52 -5.14 9.79 -15.81
C VAL A 52 -5.95 9.68 -17.12
N LYS A 53 -7.29 9.61 -17.04
CA LYS A 53 -8.20 9.73 -18.19
C LYS A 53 -8.47 11.18 -18.55
#